data_AF-A0A2E4XMK3-F1
#
_entry.id   AF-A0A2E4XMK3-F1
#
_cell.length_a   1.000
_cell.length_b   1.000
_cell.length_c   1.000
_cell.angle_alpha   90.00
_cell.angle_beta   90.00
_cell.angle_gamma   90.00
#
_symmetry.space_group_name_H-M   'P 1'
#
loop_
_entity.id
_entity.type
_entity.pdbx_description
1 polymer ?
#
loop_
_entity_poly.entity_id
_entity_poly.type
_entity_poly.pdbx_seq_one_letter_code
_entity_poly.pdbx_strand_id
1 'polypeptide(L)'
;MSGNEKRIASCKLVGGLHKREGHHKETKFNKKYNPKCNTLTMKAESDCEIVIDHPILKTLKDKGIISSNKERNTSNKSGKSIQLTLGVIPELSGYNNLEWIQNKDNFRSLLQKYMKKNKSNRPADLLAYDTGSSILFFNMDHSIEYIVQNCMLRKLATGRIKGDFKDDSSQRGKRALFTYEYRGRNHKSYFLGFSGGQGKPFINLLKTKIKYHEEPY
;
A
#
# COMPACT_ATOMS: atom_id res chain seq x y z
N MET A 1 26.27 17.47 20.98
CA MET A 1 25.01 16.90 20.47
C MET A 1 24.42 15.93 21.48
N SER A 2 23.18 16.17 21.89
CA SER A 2 22.42 15.27 22.77
C SER A 2 22.07 13.95 22.05
N GLY A 3 21.77 12.89 22.80
CA GLY A 3 21.34 11.61 22.22
C GLY A 3 20.08 11.73 21.35
N ASN A 4 19.20 12.70 21.66
CA ASN A 4 17.99 12.96 20.88
C ASN A 4 18.29 13.63 19.53
N GLU A 5 19.26 14.56 19.48
CA GLU A 5 19.71 15.20 18.24
C GLU A 5 20.35 14.20 17.27
N LYS A 6 21.21 13.31 17.79
CA LYS A 6 21.80 12.21 16.99
C LYS A 6 20.72 11.30 16.41
N ARG A 7 19.67 11.00 17.18
CA ARG A 7 18.53 10.18 16.74
C ARG A 7 17.71 10.87 15.65
N ILE A 8 17.43 12.17 15.80
CA ILE A 8 16.70 12.96 14.80
C ILE A 8 17.49 13.03 13.48
N ALA A 9 18.79 13.27 13.54
CA ALA A 9 19.67 13.30 12.36
C ALA A 9 19.70 11.95 11.64
N SER A 10 19.85 10.85 12.40
CA SER A 10 19.79 9.49 11.87
C SER A 10 18.43 9.19 11.22
N CYS A 11 17.31 9.54 11.85
CA CYS A 11 15.98 9.35 11.26
C CYS A 11 15.77 10.15 9.97
N LYS A 12 16.30 11.38 9.87
CA LYS A 12 16.26 12.17 8.62
C LYS A 12 17.06 11.49 7.51
N LEU A 13 18.25 10.98 7.83
CA LEU A 13 19.13 10.30 6.88
C LEU A 13 18.52 8.99 6.37
N VAL A 14 18.00 8.16 7.28
CA VAL A 14 17.29 6.92 6.96
C VAL A 14 16.02 7.20 6.15
N GLY A 15 15.25 8.22 6.52
CA GLY A 15 14.07 8.65 5.75
C GLY A 15 14.42 9.10 4.33
N GLY A 16 15.52 9.83 4.16
CA GLY A 16 16.04 10.23 2.85
C GLY A 16 16.52 9.05 2.01
N LEU A 17 17.18 8.06 2.61
CA LEU A 17 17.59 6.82 1.94
C LEU A 17 16.40 6.04 1.41
N HIS A 18 15.38 5.80 2.24
CA HIS A 18 14.18 5.07 1.81
C HIS A 18 13.38 5.80 0.74
N LYS A 19 13.33 7.14 0.78
CA LYS A 19 12.72 7.93 -0.30
C LYS A 19 13.46 7.74 -1.62
N ARG A 20 14.80 7.79 -1.61
CA ARG A 20 15.62 7.56 -2.81
C ARG A 20 15.45 6.15 -3.35
N GLU A 21 15.42 5.13 -2.49
CA GLU A 21 15.12 3.75 -2.91
C GLU A 21 13.73 3.64 -3.54
N GLY A 22 12.71 4.27 -2.95
CA GLY A 22 11.36 4.31 -3.49
C GLY A 22 11.33 4.91 -4.90
N HIS A 23 11.90 6.10 -5.07
CA HIS A 23 11.99 6.75 -6.38
C HIS A 23 12.79 5.92 -7.39
N HIS A 24 13.89 5.28 -6.96
CA HIS A 24 14.65 4.41 -7.85
C HIS A 24 13.82 3.24 -8.38
N LYS A 25 12.96 2.65 -7.52
CA LYS A 25 12.03 1.58 -7.92
C LYS A 25 10.92 2.08 -8.83
N GLU A 26 10.40 3.27 -8.61
CA GLU A 26 9.44 3.93 -9.52
C GLU A 26 10.07 4.19 -10.89
N THR A 27 11.29 4.72 -10.92
CA THR A 27 12.06 4.91 -12.16
C THR A 27 12.31 3.58 -12.88
N LYS A 28 12.69 2.52 -12.15
CA LYS A 28 12.91 1.18 -12.73
C LYS A 28 11.61 0.62 -13.30
N PHE A 29 10.48 0.79 -12.60
CA PHE A 29 9.16 0.38 -13.08
C PHE A 29 8.80 1.13 -14.36
N ASN A 30 8.85 2.46 -14.34
CA ASN A 30 8.50 3.27 -15.51
C ASN A 30 9.43 2.96 -16.70
N LYS A 31 10.74 2.79 -16.48
CA LYS A 31 11.66 2.37 -17.55
C LYS A 31 11.25 1.05 -18.23
N LYS A 32 10.64 0.11 -17.48
CA LYS A 32 10.14 -1.15 -18.04
C LYS A 32 8.77 -0.97 -18.71
N TYR A 33 7.81 -0.31 -18.06
CA TYR A 33 6.39 -0.33 -18.45
C TYR A 33 5.86 0.96 -19.11
N ASN A 34 6.51 2.10 -18.90
CA ASN A 34 6.26 3.37 -19.58
C ASN A 34 7.55 4.18 -19.71
N PRO A 35 8.45 3.86 -20.66
CA PRO A 35 9.75 4.52 -20.81
C PRO A 35 9.65 6.02 -21.12
N LYS A 36 8.47 6.49 -21.56
CA LYS A 36 8.19 7.91 -21.85
C LYS A 36 7.77 8.69 -20.60
N CYS A 37 7.49 8.01 -19.48
CA CYS A 37 7.14 8.64 -18.21
C CYS A 37 8.40 9.19 -17.52
N ASN A 38 8.64 10.49 -17.72
CA ASN A 38 9.76 11.20 -17.11
C ASN A 38 9.43 11.82 -15.74
N THR A 39 8.20 11.64 -15.24
CA THR A 39 7.69 12.34 -14.06
C THR A 39 7.60 11.42 -12.86
N LEU A 40 8.44 11.69 -11.86
CA LEU A 40 8.18 11.23 -10.49
C LEU A 40 7.20 12.21 -9.85
N THR A 41 6.08 11.71 -9.34
CA THR A 41 5.06 12.56 -8.71
C THR A 41 5.23 12.62 -7.20
N MET A 42 5.15 13.83 -6.64
CA MET A 42 5.12 14.05 -5.19
C MET A 42 3.68 14.20 -4.67
N LYS A 43 2.67 14.08 -5.56
CA LYS A 43 1.26 14.25 -5.23
C LYS A 43 0.68 12.95 -4.67
N ALA A 44 -0.50 13.07 -4.04
CA ALA A 44 -1.27 11.92 -3.58
C ALA A 44 -2.00 11.22 -4.75
N GLU A 45 -1.25 10.78 -5.77
CA GLU A 45 -1.73 10.08 -6.98
C GLU A 45 -0.90 8.83 -7.25
N SER A 46 -1.27 7.95 -8.18
CA SER A 46 -0.54 6.71 -8.47
C SER A 46 0.94 6.95 -8.76
N ASP A 47 1.78 6.00 -8.36
CA ASP A 47 3.23 6.16 -8.36
C ASP A 47 3.83 5.92 -9.77
N CYS A 48 3.21 5.02 -10.55
CA CYS A 48 3.70 4.56 -11.83
C CYS A 48 2.57 4.36 -12.85
N GLU A 49 2.94 4.10 -14.11
CA GLU A 49 2.00 3.86 -15.20
C GLU A 49 2.50 2.77 -16.15
N ILE A 50 1.56 2.04 -16.74
CA ILE A 50 1.81 1.06 -17.81
C ILE A 50 1.14 1.58 -19.07
N VAL A 51 1.92 1.82 -20.14
CA VAL A 51 1.37 2.32 -21.40
C VAL A 51 0.45 1.30 -22.04
N ILE A 52 -0.54 1.80 -22.80
CA ILE A 52 -1.58 0.97 -23.44
C ILE A 52 -1.04 -0.15 -24.33
N ASP A 53 0.11 0.07 -24.99
CA ASP A 53 0.71 -0.89 -25.92
C ASP A 53 1.68 -1.88 -25.25
N HIS A 54 1.90 -1.78 -23.93
CA HIS A 54 2.84 -2.67 -23.26
C HIS A 54 2.28 -4.11 -23.21
N PRO A 55 3.03 -5.14 -23.66
CA PRO A 55 2.54 -6.53 -23.75
C PRO A 55 1.99 -7.09 -22.43
N ILE A 56 2.50 -6.62 -21.28
CA ILE A 56 2.01 -7.00 -19.96
C ILE A 56 0.50 -6.79 -19.80
N LEU A 57 -0.10 -5.76 -20.41
CA LEU A 57 -1.53 -5.50 -20.26
C LEU A 57 -2.36 -6.63 -20.86
N LYS A 58 -1.94 -7.17 -22.01
CA LYS A 58 -2.56 -8.36 -22.60
C LYS A 58 -2.44 -9.55 -21.65
N THR A 59 -1.25 -9.81 -21.12
CA THR A 59 -1.03 -10.89 -20.13
C THR A 59 -1.92 -10.74 -18.89
N LEU A 60 -2.04 -9.52 -18.34
CA LEU A 60 -2.89 -9.24 -17.18
C LEU A 60 -4.37 -9.44 -17.51
N LYS A 61 -4.80 -9.09 -18.72
CA LYS A 61 -6.17 -9.30 -19.20
C LYS A 61 -6.47 -10.80 -19.38
N ASP A 62 -5.57 -11.53 -20.05
CA ASP A 62 -5.73 -12.97 -20.31
C ASP A 62 -5.74 -13.78 -19.00
N LYS A 63 -5.02 -13.33 -17.97
CA LYS A 63 -5.06 -13.90 -16.61
C LYS A 63 -6.28 -13.45 -15.78
N GLY A 64 -7.14 -12.59 -16.33
CA GLY A 64 -8.34 -12.09 -15.66
C GLY A 64 -8.05 -11.20 -14.45
N ILE A 65 -6.92 -10.49 -14.45
CA ILE A 65 -6.56 -9.50 -13.42
C ILE A 65 -7.17 -8.14 -13.77
N ILE A 66 -7.18 -7.79 -15.05
CA ILE A 66 -7.84 -6.58 -15.57
C ILE A 66 -8.87 -6.96 -16.63
N SER A 67 -9.84 -6.07 -16.85
CA SER A 67 -10.93 -6.29 -17.82
C SER A 67 -10.64 -5.72 -19.22
N SER A 68 -9.70 -4.79 -19.35
CA SER A 68 -9.42 -4.11 -20.62
C SER A 68 -7.96 -3.69 -20.77
N ASN A 69 -7.52 -3.60 -22.03
CA ASN A 69 -6.19 -3.11 -22.43
C ASN A 69 -6.24 -1.59 -22.59
N LYS A 70 -6.36 -0.88 -21.46
CA LYS A 70 -6.15 0.57 -21.40
C LYS A 70 -4.91 0.84 -20.54
N GLU A 71 -4.37 2.04 -20.69
CA GLU A 71 -3.31 2.54 -19.80
C GLU A 71 -3.70 2.37 -18.32
N ARG A 72 -2.74 1.93 -17.49
CA ARG A 72 -2.97 1.62 -16.08
C ARG A 72 -2.03 2.39 -15.18
N ASN A 73 -2.61 3.28 -14.41
CA ASN A 73 -2.01 3.84 -13.21
C ASN A 73 -1.82 2.74 -12.16
N THR A 74 -0.64 2.71 -11.55
CA THR A 74 -0.20 1.64 -10.66
C THR A 74 0.36 2.23 -9.38
N SER A 75 -0.03 1.70 -8.23
CA SER A 75 0.70 1.98 -6.99
C SER A 75 1.79 0.94 -6.79
N ASN A 76 3.05 1.36 -6.86
CA ASN A 76 4.22 0.50 -6.77
C ASN A 76 4.70 0.45 -5.32
N LYS A 77 4.65 -0.72 -4.71
CA LYS A 77 5.05 -0.96 -3.31
C LYS A 77 6.21 -1.94 -3.25
N SER A 78 6.97 -1.89 -2.16
CA SER A 78 8.05 -2.83 -1.92
C SER A 78 8.43 -2.89 -0.44
N GLY A 79 9.30 -3.84 -0.10
CA GLY A 79 9.91 -3.91 1.23
C GLY A 79 9.01 -4.50 2.32
N LYS A 80 9.53 -4.49 3.55
CA LYS A 80 8.90 -5.22 4.67
C LYS A 80 7.60 -4.57 5.16
N SER A 81 7.39 -3.27 4.93
CA SER A 81 6.19 -2.55 5.36
C SER A 81 5.60 -1.77 4.18
N ILE A 82 4.28 -1.68 4.12
CA ILE A 82 3.57 -0.92 3.08
C ILE A 82 2.87 0.26 3.74
N GLN A 83 3.24 1.47 3.34
CA GLN A 83 2.56 2.69 3.77
C GLN A 83 1.50 3.08 2.73
N LEU A 84 0.26 3.29 3.19
CA LEU A 84 -0.81 3.85 2.38
C LEU A 84 -0.82 5.38 2.50
N THR A 85 -0.81 5.88 3.75
CA THR A 85 -0.70 7.31 4.02
C THR A 85 0.06 7.60 5.31
N LEU A 86 0.68 8.77 5.36
CA LEU A 86 1.28 9.37 6.54
C LEU A 86 0.84 10.84 6.61
N GLY A 87 0.22 11.25 7.70
CA GLY A 87 -0.27 12.62 7.87
C GLY A 87 -1.59 12.69 8.63
N VAL A 88 -2.40 13.70 8.32
CA VAL A 88 -3.74 13.83 8.89
C VAL A 88 -4.68 12.87 8.17
N ILE A 89 -5.48 12.13 8.94
CA ILE A 89 -6.52 11.24 8.44
C ILE A 89 -7.83 11.69 9.10
N PRO A 90 -8.51 12.68 8.52
CA PRO A 90 -9.69 13.30 9.14
C PRO A 90 -10.79 12.30 9.47
N GLU A 91 -10.96 11.27 8.63
CA GLU A 91 -11.96 10.22 8.80
C GLU A 91 -11.81 9.45 10.13
N LEU A 92 -10.59 9.40 10.67
CA LEU A 92 -10.27 8.63 11.89
C LEU A 92 -9.89 9.52 13.08
N SER A 93 -10.08 10.84 12.97
CA SER A 93 -9.71 11.80 14.01
C SER A 93 -10.68 11.80 15.21
N GLY A 94 -11.91 11.32 15.02
CA GLY A 94 -12.94 11.24 16.05
C GLY A 94 -12.72 10.13 17.08
N TYR A 95 -13.36 10.25 18.24
CA TYR A 95 -13.29 9.24 19.31
C TYR A 95 -13.91 7.89 18.89
N ASN A 96 -14.94 7.93 18.05
CA ASN A 96 -15.64 6.78 17.47
C ASN A 96 -14.91 6.18 16.24
N ASN A 97 -13.62 6.46 16.06
CA ASN A 97 -12.87 6.02 14.88
C ASN A 97 -12.90 4.51 14.62
N LEU A 98 -12.98 3.66 15.66
CA LEU A 98 -13.13 2.21 15.49
C LEU A 98 -14.48 1.84 14.88
N GLU A 99 -15.58 2.37 15.44
CA GLU A 99 -16.93 2.11 14.93
C GLU A 99 -17.07 2.61 13.49
N TRP A 100 -16.54 3.82 13.23
CA TRP A 100 -16.56 4.41 11.89
C TRP A 100 -15.89 3.50 10.87
N ILE A 101 -14.68 2.99 11.16
CA ILE A 101 -13.93 2.13 10.24
C ILE A 101 -14.43 0.67 10.22
N GLN A 102 -15.20 0.23 11.22
CA GLN A 102 -15.82 -1.10 11.21
C GLN A 102 -17.01 -1.18 10.26
N ASN A 103 -17.64 -0.05 9.93
CA ASN A 103 -18.58 0.02 8.83
C ASN A 103 -17.84 -0.26 7.50
N LYS A 104 -18.26 -1.29 6.77
CA LYS A 104 -17.59 -1.76 5.55
C LYS A 104 -17.53 -0.70 4.45
N ASP A 105 -18.55 0.15 4.32
CA ASP A 105 -18.59 1.18 3.29
C ASP A 105 -17.63 2.32 3.61
N ASN A 106 -17.57 2.73 4.88
CA ASN A 106 -16.57 3.68 5.37
C ASN A 106 -15.15 3.12 5.18
N PHE A 107 -14.92 1.85 5.51
CA PHE A 107 -13.60 1.24 5.36
C PHE A 107 -13.19 1.14 3.88
N ARG A 108 -14.12 0.74 3.01
CA ARG A 108 -13.91 0.73 1.56
C ARG A 108 -13.59 2.12 1.04
N SER A 109 -14.36 3.13 1.43
CA SER A 109 -14.12 4.53 1.06
C SER A 109 -12.75 5.03 1.52
N LEU A 110 -12.35 4.68 2.74
CA LEU A 110 -11.02 4.99 3.28
C LEU A 110 -9.90 4.36 2.43
N LEU A 111 -10.02 3.07 2.08
CA LEU A 111 -9.03 2.39 1.26
C LEU A 111 -9.04 2.90 -0.19
N GLN A 112 -10.20 3.21 -0.75
CA GLN A 112 -10.29 3.83 -2.09
C GLN A 112 -9.59 5.20 -2.11
N LYS A 113 -9.72 5.98 -1.04
CA LYS A 113 -9.05 7.27 -0.90
C LYS A 113 -7.54 7.13 -0.76
N TYR A 114 -7.05 6.24 0.10
CA TYR A 114 -5.62 6.21 0.46
C TYR A 114 -4.78 5.14 -0.26
N MET A 115 -5.38 4.03 -0.65
CA MET A 115 -4.72 2.95 -1.40
C MET A 115 -4.89 3.13 -2.91
N LYS A 116 -6.12 3.38 -3.38
CA LYS A 116 -6.42 3.63 -4.80
C LYS A 116 -6.24 5.10 -5.21
N LYS A 117 -6.26 6.05 -4.28
CA LYS A 117 -6.11 7.48 -4.57
C LYS A 117 -7.21 7.96 -5.54
N ASN A 118 -8.44 7.49 -5.32
CA ASN A 118 -9.60 7.67 -6.23
C ASN A 118 -10.02 9.13 -6.47
N LYS A 119 -9.62 10.07 -5.59
CA LYS A 119 -9.87 11.50 -5.75
C LYS A 119 -8.76 12.24 -6.52
N SER A 120 -7.71 11.54 -6.93
CA SER A 120 -6.61 12.12 -7.70
C SER A 120 -6.86 12.00 -9.21
N ASN A 121 -6.13 12.77 -10.01
CA ASN A 121 -6.21 12.68 -11.47
C ASN A 121 -5.68 11.35 -12.01
N ARG A 122 -4.89 10.61 -11.21
CA ARG A 122 -4.27 9.34 -11.56
C ARG A 122 -4.56 8.30 -10.48
N PRO A 123 -5.81 7.80 -10.39
CA PRO A 123 -6.13 6.76 -9.42
C PRO A 123 -5.47 5.44 -9.83
N ALA A 124 -4.96 4.69 -8.86
CA ALA A 124 -4.29 3.41 -9.10
C ALA A 124 -5.30 2.29 -9.43
N ASP A 125 -5.20 1.73 -10.62
CA ASP A 125 -5.95 0.55 -11.04
C ASP A 125 -5.30 -0.76 -10.57
N LEU A 126 -3.97 -0.73 -10.40
CA LEU A 126 -3.17 -1.89 -10.01
C LEU A 126 -2.40 -1.63 -8.73
N LEU A 127 -2.31 -2.67 -7.89
CA LEU A 127 -1.29 -2.78 -6.86
C LEU A 127 -0.13 -3.58 -7.47
N ALA A 128 1.02 -2.94 -7.64
CA ALA A 128 2.26 -3.62 -7.97
C ALA A 128 3.12 -3.79 -6.72
N TYR A 129 3.73 -4.95 -6.56
CA TYR A 129 4.68 -5.20 -5.48
C TYR A 129 5.99 -5.79 -6.01
N ASP A 130 7.08 -5.03 -5.84
CA ASP A 130 8.44 -5.43 -6.18
C ASP A 130 9.01 -6.34 -5.08
N THR A 131 9.31 -7.59 -5.46
CA THR A 131 9.89 -8.63 -4.59
C THR A 131 11.42 -8.58 -4.53
N GLY A 132 12.06 -7.83 -5.43
CA GLY A 132 13.49 -7.85 -5.73
C GLY A 132 13.85 -8.69 -6.96
N SER A 133 13.08 -9.75 -7.25
CA SER A 133 13.29 -10.68 -8.38
C SER A 133 12.16 -10.66 -9.41
N SER A 134 10.99 -10.16 -9.01
CA SER A 134 9.78 -10.12 -9.82
C SER A 134 8.88 -8.96 -9.38
N ILE A 135 7.90 -8.62 -10.22
CA ILE A 135 6.81 -7.71 -9.87
C ILE A 135 5.52 -8.51 -9.82
N LEU A 136 4.83 -8.41 -8.68
CA LEU A 136 3.49 -8.97 -8.51
C LEU A 136 2.46 -7.93 -8.87
N PHE A 137 1.50 -8.30 -9.73
CA PHE A 137 0.37 -7.45 -10.10
C PHE A 137 -0.93 -8.00 -9.54
N PHE A 138 -1.65 -7.14 -8.82
CA PHE A 138 -2.99 -7.39 -8.34
C PHE A 138 -3.93 -6.31 -8.84
N ASN A 139 -5.19 -6.68 -9.06
CA ASN A 139 -6.25 -5.71 -9.26
C ASN A 139 -6.46 -4.91 -7.96
N MET A 140 -6.46 -3.57 -8.04
CA MET A 140 -6.60 -2.71 -6.86
C MET A 140 -7.96 -2.90 -6.17
N ASP A 141 -9.05 -2.97 -6.94
CA ASP A 141 -10.39 -3.10 -6.37
C ASP A 141 -10.58 -4.47 -5.71
N HIS A 142 -10.07 -5.55 -6.29
CA HIS A 142 -10.09 -6.86 -5.64
C HIS A 142 -9.25 -6.89 -4.36
N SER A 143 -8.11 -6.19 -4.35
CA SER A 143 -7.27 -6.07 -3.15
C SER A 143 -8.00 -5.31 -2.03
N ILE A 144 -8.66 -4.21 -2.36
CA ILE A 144 -9.47 -3.43 -1.42
C ILE A 144 -10.63 -4.26 -0.89
N GLU A 145 -11.39 -4.91 -1.77
CA GLU A 145 -12.55 -5.70 -1.37
C GLU A 145 -12.13 -6.87 -0.46
N TYR A 146 -11.02 -7.54 -0.77
CA TYR A 146 -10.47 -8.56 0.11
C TYR A 146 -10.17 -8.01 1.51
N ILE A 147 -9.51 -6.85 1.61
CA ILE A 147 -9.22 -6.21 2.90
C ILE A 147 -10.53 -5.92 3.65
N VAL A 148 -11.50 -5.28 3.00
CA VAL A 148 -12.78 -4.89 3.63
C VAL A 148 -13.54 -6.10 4.17
N GLN A 149 -13.55 -7.22 3.44
CA GLN A 149 -14.30 -8.40 3.84
C GLN A 149 -13.61 -9.26 4.91
N ASN A 150 -12.27 -9.23 4.98
CA ASN A 150 -11.51 -10.20 5.77
C ASN A 150 -10.70 -9.59 6.93
N CYS A 151 -10.63 -8.27 7.02
CA CYS A 151 -9.91 -7.56 8.07
C CYS A 151 -10.82 -7.33 9.29
N MET A 152 -10.52 -8.00 10.41
CA MET A 152 -11.18 -7.77 11.69
C MET A 152 -10.47 -6.64 12.43
N LEU A 153 -11.13 -5.50 12.57
CA LEU A 153 -10.56 -4.31 13.20
C LEU A 153 -10.82 -4.30 14.71
N ARG A 154 -9.77 -4.01 15.48
CA ARG A 154 -9.83 -3.81 16.94
C ARG A 154 -8.97 -2.63 17.38
N LYS A 155 -9.38 -1.95 18.44
CA LYS A 155 -8.62 -0.86 19.06
C LYS A 155 -7.87 -1.37 20.28
N LEU A 156 -6.60 -1.00 20.39
CA LEU A 156 -5.76 -1.28 21.56
C LEU A 156 -5.93 -0.17 22.59
N ALA A 157 -5.58 -0.45 23.85
CA ALA A 157 -5.53 0.57 24.91
C ALA A 157 -4.63 1.77 24.56
N THR A 158 -3.64 1.57 23.69
CA THR A 158 -2.76 2.64 23.16
C THR A 158 -3.44 3.56 22.13
N GLY A 159 -4.72 3.34 21.82
CA GLY A 159 -5.48 4.06 20.79
C GLY A 159 -5.21 3.59 19.37
N ARG A 160 -4.23 2.70 19.14
CA ARG A 160 -3.93 2.11 17.84
C ARG A 160 -5.07 1.19 17.40
N ILE A 161 -5.44 1.26 16.12
CA ILE A 161 -6.34 0.29 15.52
C ILE A 161 -5.49 -0.73 14.75
N LYS A 162 -5.76 -2.01 15.00
CA LYS A 162 -5.12 -3.14 14.32
C LYS A 162 -6.17 -3.91 13.53
N GLY A 163 -5.78 -4.37 12.35
CA GLY A 163 -6.59 -5.25 11.53
C GLY A 163 -5.98 -6.64 11.47
N ASP A 164 -6.72 -7.61 12.02
CA ASP A 164 -6.36 -9.02 12.01
C ASP A 164 -6.99 -9.72 10.82
N PHE A 165 -6.20 -10.52 10.12
CA PHE A 165 -6.66 -11.39 9.03
C PHE A 165 -6.60 -12.83 9.48
N LYS A 166 -7.49 -13.68 8.96
CA LYS A 166 -7.32 -15.13 9.09
C LYS A 166 -6.06 -15.54 8.33
N ASP A 167 -5.19 -16.27 9.02
CA ASP A 167 -3.90 -16.70 8.50
C ASP A 167 -3.59 -18.06 9.13
N ASP A 168 -3.81 -19.13 8.36
CA ASP A 168 -3.64 -20.50 8.82
C ASP A 168 -2.15 -20.85 9.04
N SER A 169 -1.23 -20.03 8.52
CA SER A 169 0.21 -20.15 8.82
C SER A 169 0.60 -19.58 10.19
N SER A 170 -0.31 -18.86 10.86
CA SER A 170 -0.13 -18.34 12.21
C SER A 170 -0.60 -19.35 13.25
N GLN A 171 0.16 -19.54 14.33
CA GLN A 171 -0.23 -20.38 15.47
C GLN A 171 -1.59 -19.98 16.09
N ARG A 172 -2.00 -18.71 15.93
CA ARG A 172 -3.26 -18.19 16.46
C ARG A 172 -4.41 -18.24 15.44
N GLY A 173 -4.18 -18.77 14.24
CA GLY A 173 -5.11 -18.74 13.10
C GLY A 173 -5.44 -17.34 12.57
N LYS A 174 -4.82 -16.31 13.15
CA LYS A 174 -4.99 -14.91 12.79
C LYS A 174 -3.67 -14.17 12.89
N ARG A 175 -3.54 -13.09 12.11
CA ARG A 175 -2.36 -12.23 12.08
C ARG A 175 -2.75 -10.76 11.94
N ALA A 176 -2.22 -9.92 12.83
CA ALA A 176 -2.37 -8.47 12.77
C ALA A 176 -1.48 -7.91 11.65
N LEU A 177 -2.08 -7.52 10.53
CA LEU A 177 -1.35 -7.01 9.36
C LEU A 177 -1.57 -5.52 9.15
N PHE A 178 -2.80 -5.04 9.36
CA PHE A 178 -3.17 -3.65 9.13
C PHE A 178 -3.03 -2.81 10.40
N THR A 179 -2.66 -1.54 10.26
CA THR A 179 -2.45 -0.62 11.37
C THR A 179 -2.90 0.78 11.01
N TYR A 180 -3.67 1.38 11.91
CA TYR A 180 -3.82 2.82 12.05
C TYR A 180 -3.24 3.24 13.41
N GLU A 181 -2.33 4.20 13.42
CA GLU A 181 -1.72 4.68 14.66
C GLU A 181 -1.34 6.15 14.60
N TYR A 182 -1.49 6.85 15.73
CA TYR A 182 -0.87 8.15 15.94
C TYR A 182 0.60 8.00 16.32
N ARG A 183 1.48 8.73 15.65
CA ARG A 183 2.94 8.75 15.87
C ARG A 183 3.38 10.09 16.47
N GLY A 184 2.93 10.35 17.70
CA GLY A 184 3.19 11.61 18.41
C GLY A 184 4.64 11.88 18.77
N ARG A 185 5.45 10.85 19.03
CA ARG A 185 6.81 11.01 19.58
C ARG A 185 7.83 11.61 18.61
N ASN A 186 7.67 11.39 17.30
CA ASN A 186 8.67 11.77 16.30
C ASN A 186 8.09 12.59 15.13
N HIS A 187 6.81 12.42 14.79
CA HIS A 187 6.27 12.94 13.52
C HIS A 187 4.90 13.62 13.62
N LYS A 188 4.32 13.76 14.82
CA LYS A 188 2.97 14.34 15.07
C LYS A 188 1.97 14.03 13.94
N SER A 189 1.94 12.78 13.49
CA SER A 189 1.20 12.35 12.30
C SER A 189 0.57 10.98 12.51
N TYR A 190 -0.46 10.68 11.72
CA TYR A 190 -1.06 9.36 11.69
C TYR A 190 -0.44 8.52 10.59
N PHE A 191 -0.29 7.23 10.85
CA PHE A 191 0.11 6.23 9.88
C PHE A 191 -1.09 5.33 9.56
N LEU A 192 -1.25 4.99 8.28
CA LEU A 192 -2.17 3.95 7.81
C LEU A 192 -1.44 2.98 6.88
N GLY A 193 -1.58 1.69 7.14
CA GLY A 193 -1.07 0.65 6.25
C GLY A 193 -0.59 -0.59 6.99
N PHE A 194 0.40 -1.26 6.42
CA PHE A 194 0.93 -2.54 6.90
C PHE A 194 2.33 -2.33 7.49
N SER A 195 2.39 -1.88 8.75
CA SER A 195 3.65 -1.52 9.44
C SER A 195 4.29 -2.70 10.17
N GLY A 196 5.49 -2.49 10.73
CA GLY A 196 6.14 -3.48 11.62
C GLY A 196 6.52 -4.78 10.90
N GLY A 197 6.90 -4.67 9.62
CA GLY A 197 7.29 -5.83 8.81
C GLY A 197 6.12 -6.65 8.26
N GLN A 198 4.89 -6.12 8.32
CA GLN A 198 3.68 -6.84 7.89
C GLN A 198 3.29 -6.61 6.42
N GLY A 199 4.04 -5.79 5.66
CA GLY A 199 3.81 -5.56 4.23
C GLY A 199 4.00 -6.83 3.40
N LYS A 200 5.17 -7.45 3.47
CA LYS A 200 5.44 -8.72 2.75
C LYS A 200 4.47 -9.85 3.17
N PRO A 201 4.20 -10.07 4.47
CA PRO A 201 3.16 -11.01 4.90
C PRO A 201 1.78 -10.72 4.31
N PHE A 202 1.36 -9.46 4.24
CA PHE A 202 0.10 -9.09 3.60
C PHE A 202 0.08 -9.46 2.11
N ILE A 203 1.16 -9.19 1.38
CA ILE A 203 1.28 -9.57 -0.02
C ILE A 203 1.24 -11.09 -0.20
N ASN A 204 1.94 -11.84 0.64
CA ASN A 204 1.88 -13.30 0.63
C ASN A 204 0.46 -13.80 0.89
N LEU A 205 -0.27 -13.18 1.83
CA LEU A 205 -1.67 -13.50 2.07
C LEU A 205 -2.51 -13.23 0.81
N LEU A 206 -2.36 -12.08 0.16
CA LEU A 206 -3.07 -11.77 -1.09
C LEU A 206 -2.83 -12.81 -2.18
N LYS A 207 -1.58 -13.29 -2.36
CA LYS A 207 -1.24 -14.34 -3.35
C LYS A 207 -2.09 -15.60 -3.17
N THR A 208 -2.51 -15.91 -1.94
CA THR A 208 -3.31 -17.11 -1.64
C THR A 208 -4.82 -16.89 -1.73
N LYS A 209 -5.29 -15.64 -1.88
CA LYS A 209 -6.71 -15.29 -1.70
C LYS A 209 -7.32 -14.57 -2.91
N ILE A 210 -6.51 -13.89 -3.71
CA ILE A 210 -6.97 -13.20 -4.92
C ILE A 210 -6.06 -13.53 -6.11
N LYS A 211 -6.61 -13.36 -7.33
CA LYS A 211 -5.85 -13.52 -8.57
C LYS A 211 -4.71 -12.52 -8.64
N TYR A 212 -3.55 -12.99 -9.11
CA TYR A 212 -2.36 -12.18 -9.31
C TYR A 212 -1.55 -12.69 -10.51
N HIS A 213 -0.66 -11.84 -11.02
CA HIS A 213 0.38 -12.23 -11.97
C HIS A 213 1.74 -11.91 -11.40
N GLU A 214 2.70 -12.78 -11.62
CA GLU A 214 4.09 -12.59 -11.23
C GLU A 214 4.92 -12.46 -12.50
N GLU A 215 5.54 -11.30 -12.67
CA GLU A 215 6.38 -10.96 -13.82
C GLU A 215 7.84 -10.94 -13.36
N PRO A 216 8.66 -11.94 -13.73
CA PRO A 216 10.10 -11.91 -13.47
C PRO A 216 10.78 -10.68 -14.09
N TYR A 217 11.90 -10.25 -13.50
CA TYR A 217 12.65 -9.11 -14.03
C TYR A 217 13.26 -9.35 -15.39
#